data_AF-A0A849WSJ8-F1
#
_entry.id   AF-A0A849WSJ8-F1
#
_cell.length_a   1.000
_cell.length_b   1.000
_cell.length_c   1.000
_cell.angle_alpha   90.00
_cell.angle_beta   90.00
_cell.angle_gamma   90.00
#
_symmetry.space_group_name_H-M   'P 1'
#
loop_
_entity.id
_entity.type
_entity.pdbx_description
1 polymer ?
#
loop_
_entity_poly.entity_id
_entity_poly.type
_entity_poly.pdbx_seq_one_letter_code
_entity_poly.pdbx_strand_id
1 'polypeptide(L)'
;MEERNQLIKKYFLKVRLNQNKKIIIFFLFGLFIIFSLNWVNNKDPIQYSKFNIDATIPNGYVLIPIDVINGASLSSLMGQTGIVDLFSTENGRKTKLVASRVKIVQATDQNDSFAVLLKETLSQKIVQAQGPFFAIVQNPKQKSSEIFTDGAKKITINYQN
;
A
#
# COMPACT_ATOMS: atom_id res chain seq x y z
N MET A 1 -56.71 9.28 -48.96
CA MET A 1 -55.27 9.02 -49.21
C MET A 1 -54.36 9.75 -48.22
N GLU A 2 -54.73 10.94 -47.76
CA GLU A 2 -53.88 11.83 -46.95
C GLU A 2 -53.57 11.31 -45.54
N GLU A 3 -54.53 10.69 -44.85
CA GLU A 3 -54.33 10.12 -43.51
C GLU A 3 -53.31 8.97 -43.47
N ARG A 4 -53.27 8.13 -44.51
CA ARG A 4 -52.30 7.04 -44.61
C ARG A 4 -50.86 7.57 -44.71
N ASN A 5 -50.66 8.67 -45.42
CA ASN A 5 -49.34 9.30 -45.55
C ASN A 5 -48.87 9.94 -44.25
N GLN A 6 -49.78 10.50 -43.44
CA GLN A 6 -49.44 11.05 -42.13
C GLN A 6 -49.03 9.97 -41.12
N LEU A 7 -49.73 8.83 -41.10
CA LEU A 7 -49.40 7.70 -40.23
C LEU A 7 -48.03 7.09 -40.56
N ILE A 8 -47.72 6.93 -41.85
CA ILE A 8 -46.43 6.44 -42.31
C ILE A 8 -45.31 7.39 -41.87
N LYS A 9 -45.49 8.71 -42.08
CA LYS A 9 -44.50 9.73 -41.67
C LYS A 9 -44.26 9.72 -40.15
N LYS A 10 -45.32 9.59 -39.35
CA LYS A 10 -45.24 9.51 -37.88
C LYS A 10 -44.51 8.24 -37.42
N TYR A 11 -44.74 7.11 -38.07
CA TYR A 11 -44.07 5.84 -37.76
C TYR A 11 -42.56 5.91 -38.07
N PHE A 12 -42.20 6.42 -39.25
CA PHE A 12 -40.80 6.62 -39.63
C PHE A 12 -40.06 7.60 -38.70
N LEU A 13 -40.72 8.69 -38.28
CA LEU A 13 -40.13 9.63 -37.31
C LEU A 13 -39.85 8.94 -35.96
N LYS A 14 -40.81 8.14 -35.47
CA LYS A 14 -40.69 7.41 -34.20
C LYS A 14 -39.55 6.39 -34.22
N VAL A 15 -39.40 5.67 -35.33
CA VAL A 15 -38.30 4.70 -35.52
C VAL A 15 -36.95 5.41 -35.57
N ARG A 16 -36.82 6.53 -36.29
CA ARG A 16 -35.58 7.32 -36.38
C ARG A 16 -35.16 7.94 -35.04
N LEU A 17 -36.12 8.44 -34.26
CA LEU A 17 -35.89 8.99 -32.91
C LEU A 17 -35.39 7.92 -31.92
N ASN A 18 -35.86 6.67 -32.03
CA ASN A 18 -35.50 5.61 -31.08
C ASN A 18 -34.10 5.02 -31.35
N GLN A 19 -33.64 5.07 -32.60
CA GLN A 19 -32.29 4.62 -32.96
C GLN A 19 -31.21 5.62 -32.51
N ASN A 20 -31.47 6.93 -32.67
CA ASN A 20 -30.53 7.97 -32.25
C ASN A 20 -30.32 7.99 -30.72
N LYS A 21 -31.35 7.66 -29.94
CA LYS A 21 -31.24 7.56 -28.47
C LYS A 21 -30.25 6.48 -28.03
N LYS A 22 -30.24 5.32 -28.70
CA LYS A 22 -29.30 4.23 -28.37
C LYS A 22 -27.85 4.61 -28.68
N ILE A 23 -27.62 5.31 -29.80
CA ILE A 23 -26.30 5.79 -30.20
C ILE A 23 -25.77 6.82 -29.19
N ILE A 24 -26.62 7.75 -28.75
CA ILE A 24 -26.25 8.77 -27.75
C ILE A 24 -25.87 8.12 -26.42
N ILE A 25 -26.63 7.11 -25.97
CA ILE A 25 -26.34 6.37 -24.73
C ILE A 25 -24.99 5.64 -24.84
N PHE A 26 -24.69 5.02 -25.98
CA PHE A 26 -23.42 4.32 -26.19
C PHE A 26 -22.22 5.28 -26.16
N PHE A 27 -22.37 6.47 -26.75
CA PHE A 27 -21.35 7.53 -26.70
C PHE A 27 -21.13 8.04 -25.27
N LEU A 28 -22.20 8.29 -24.52
CA LEU A 28 -22.09 8.72 -23.12
C LEU A 28 -21.42 7.66 -22.24
N PHE A 29 -21.72 6.38 -22.47
CA PHE A 29 -21.11 5.28 -21.73
C PHE A 29 -19.61 5.12 -22.07
N GLY A 30 -19.25 5.25 -23.34
CA GLY A 30 -17.84 5.26 -23.77
C GLY A 30 -17.06 6.44 -23.16
N LEU A 31 -17.65 7.63 -23.15
CA LEU A 31 -17.03 8.81 -22.54
C LEU A 31 -16.85 8.64 -21.03
N PHE A 32 -17.84 8.03 -20.36
CA PHE A 32 -17.78 7.72 -18.92
C PHE A 32 -16.66 6.73 -18.57
N ILE A 33 -16.45 5.70 -19.40
CA ILE A 33 -15.35 4.74 -19.21
C ILE A 33 -13.99 5.43 -19.33
N ILE A 34 -13.80 6.27 -20.37
CA ILE A 34 -12.55 7.02 -20.57
C ILE A 34 -12.31 7.99 -19.39
N PHE A 35 -13.36 8.63 -18.89
CA PHE A 35 -13.26 9.52 -17.74
C PHE A 35 -12.91 8.75 -16.44
N SER A 36 -13.53 7.58 -16.21
CA SER A 36 -13.25 6.76 -15.03
C SER A 36 -11.82 6.21 -14.98
N LEU A 37 -11.24 5.90 -16.15
CA LEU A 37 -9.86 5.42 -16.25
C LEU A 37 -8.84 6.49 -15.87
N ASN A 38 -9.12 7.77 -16.16
CA ASN A 38 -8.24 8.88 -15.78
C ASN A 38 -8.31 9.20 -14.28
N TRP A 39 -9.43 8.93 -13.61
CA TRP A 39 -9.55 9.15 -12.17
C TRP A 39 -8.72 8.16 -11.34
N VAL A 40 -8.58 6.90 -11.79
CA VAL A 40 -7.81 5.86 -11.09
C VAL A 40 -6.30 6.07 -11.17
N ASN A 41 -5.81 6.82 -12.17
CA ASN A 41 -4.38 7.02 -12.38
C ASN A 41 -3.79 8.23 -11.65
N ASN A 42 -4.61 9.08 -11.01
CA ASN A 42 -4.13 10.07 -10.06
C ASN A 42 -3.87 9.39 -8.71
N LYS A 43 -2.80 8.58 -8.66
CA LYS A 43 -2.09 8.41 -7.39
C LYS A 43 -1.44 9.76 -7.14
N ASP A 44 -1.91 10.49 -6.13
CA ASP A 44 -1.27 11.73 -5.71
C ASP A 44 0.24 11.51 -5.64
N PRO A 45 1.07 12.45 -6.14
CA PRO A 45 2.52 12.33 -5.98
C PRO A 45 2.79 12.10 -4.49
N ILE A 46 3.57 11.06 -4.16
CA ILE A 46 3.89 10.66 -2.78
C ILE A 46 4.38 11.92 -2.06
N GLN A 47 3.50 12.51 -1.26
CA GLN A 47 3.79 13.74 -0.56
C GLN A 47 4.51 13.34 0.71
N TYR A 48 5.84 13.24 0.61
CA TYR A 48 6.68 12.92 1.76
C TYR A 48 6.43 13.97 2.85
N SER A 49 5.80 13.53 3.95
CA SER A 49 5.65 14.36 5.14
C SER A 49 7.05 14.82 5.59
N LYS A 50 7.12 16.06 6.08
CA LYS A 50 8.36 16.59 6.64
C LYS A 50 8.63 15.88 7.95
N PHE A 51 9.57 14.94 7.94
CA PHE A 51 10.13 14.38 9.17
C PHE A 51 10.75 15.51 9.99
N ASN A 52 10.01 15.98 10.99
CA ASN A 52 10.48 17.01 11.91
C ASN A 52 11.30 16.33 13.00
N ILE A 53 12.47 15.84 12.61
CA ILE A 53 13.46 15.30 13.52
C ILE A 53 14.49 16.40 13.78
N ASP A 54 14.50 16.94 14.99
CA ASP A 54 15.66 17.64 15.58
C ASP A 54 16.87 16.69 15.77
N ALA A 55 16.92 15.57 15.04
CA ALA A 55 17.93 14.54 15.15
C ALA A 55 19.04 14.79 14.12
N THR A 56 20.22 15.12 14.62
CA THR A 56 21.47 15.01 13.85
C THR A 56 21.62 13.56 13.37
N ILE A 57 21.39 13.33 12.07
CA ILE A 57 21.66 12.04 11.44
C ILE A 57 23.17 11.76 11.61
N PRO A 58 23.57 10.66 12.28
CA PRO A 58 24.98 10.38 12.48
C PRO A 58 25.73 10.18 11.16
N ASN A 59 27.02 10.53 11.12
CA ASN A 59 27.85 10.30 9.95
C ASN A 59 27.84 8.82 9.52
N GLY A 60 27.67 8.56 8.23
CA GLY A 60 27.57 7.21 7.66
C GLY A 60 26.20 6.53 7.83
N TYR A 61 25.20 7.27 8.30
CA TYR A 61 23.81 6.81 8.36
C TYR A 61 22.93 7.62 7.41
N VAL A 62 21.85 6.99 6.98
CA VAL A 62 20.84 7.60 6.12
C VAL A 62 19.46 7.30 6.67
N LEU A 63 18.55 8.24 6.46
CA LEU A 63 17.14 8.10 6.77
C LEU A 63 16.38 7.86 5.47
N ILE A 64 15.69 6.72 5.37
CA ILE A 64 14.99 6.32 4.16
C ILE A 64 13.49 6.27 4.46
N PRO A 65 12.65 7.06 3.76
CA PRO A 65 11.20 6.95 3.90
C PRO A 65 10.75 5.57 3.38
N ILE A 66 9.83 4.94 4.10
CA ILE A 66 9.32 3.63 3.75
C ILE A 66 7.80 3.56 3.95
N ASP A 67 7.14 2.84 3.06
CA ASP A 67 5.74 2.47 3.22
C ASP A 67 5.63 1.21 4.07
N VAL A 68 4.80 1.23 5.11
CA VAL A 68 4.61 0.11 6.03
C VAL A 68 3.15 -0.34 5.98
N ILE A 69 2.90 -1.58 5.54
CA ILE A 69 1.52 -2.10 5.39
C ILE A 69 0.76 -2.17 6.71
N ASN A 70 1.47 -2.37 7.82
CA ASN A 70 0.91 -2.39 9.17
C ASN A 70 1.18 -1.08 9.94
N GLY A 71 1.26 0.05 9.23
CA GLY A 71 1.55 1.38 9.78
C GLY A 71 0.66 1.77 10.96
N ALA A 72 -0.66 1.72 10.80
CA ALA A 72 -1.60 2.05 11.88
C ALA A 72 -1.39 1.22 13.15
N SER A 73 -1.16 -0.09 13.02
CA SER A 73 -0.85 -0.95 14.16
C SER A 73 0.51 -0.61 14.78
N LEU A 74 1.51 -0.34 13.93
CA LEU A 74 2.84 0.04 14.36
C LEU A 74 2.81 1.31 15.22
N SER A 75 2.12 2.36 14.76
CA SER A 75 1.96 3.64 15.47
C SER A 75 1.27 3.51 16.83
N SER A 76 0.44 2.48 17.03
CA SER A 76 -0.19 2.23 18.32
C SER A 76 0.74 1.55 19.33
N LEU A 77 1.79 0.86 18.84
CA LEU A 77 2.71 0.07 19.65
C LEU A 77 4.02 0.79 19.97
N MET A 78 4.44 1.72 19.12
CA MET A 78 5.63 2.54 19.35
C MET A 78 5.23 4.01 19.49
N GLY A 79 6.04 4.78 20.22
CA GLY A 79 5.95 6.24 20.17
C GLY A 79 6.51 6.77 18.84
N GLN A 80 7.05 7.98 18.85
CA GLN A 80 7.63 8.59 17.65
C GLN A 80 8.83 7.82 17.06
N THR A 81 9.50 6.99 17.86
CA THR A 81 10.59 6.12 17.38
C THR A 81 10.50 4.72 17.99
N GLY A 82 11.02 3.74 17.26
CA GLY A 82 11.05 2.34 17.69
C GLY A 82 12.22 1.57 17.07
N ILE A 83 12.40 0.32 17.50
CA ILE A 83 13.31 -0.63 16.85
C ILE A 83 12.44 -1.70 16.20
N VAL A 84 12.68 -1.99 14.91
CA VAL A 84 11.88 -2.94 14.15
C VAL A 84 12.73 -3.88 13.32
N ASP A 85 12.16 -5.05 13.04
CA ASP A 85 12.57 -5.86 11.90
C ASP A 85 11.68 -5.53 10.71
N LEU A 86 12.29 -5.31 9.54
CA LEU A 86 11.61 -5.02 8.29
C LEU A 86 11.60 -6.25 7.39
N PHE A 87 10.41 -6.57 6.89
CA PHE A 87 10.21 -7.62 5.92
C PHE A 87 9.68 -7.05 4.62
N SER A 88 10.15 -7.57 3.49
CA SER A 88 9.51 -7.35 2.20
C SER A 88 8.14 -8.00 2.19
N THR A 89 7.25 -7.47 1.36
CA THR A 89 5.94 -8.07 1.15
C THR A 89 5.75 -8.47 -0.30
N GLU A 90 5.02 -9.55 -0.50
CA GLU A 90 4.52 -9.97 -1.80
C GLU A 90 3.04 -10.30 -1.62
N ASN A 91 2.17 -9.67 -2.42
CA ASN A 91 0.72 -9.80 -2.27
C ASN A 91 0.22 -9.50 -0.84
N GLY A 92 0.83 -8.52 -0.16
CA GLY A 92 0.46 -8.13 1.20
C GLY A 92 0.89 -9.10 2.31
N ARG A 93 1.63 -10.16 1.97
CA ARG A 93 2.17 -11.12 2.96
C ARG A 93 3.68 -10.91 3.13
N LYS A 94 4.16 -11.02 4.37
CA LYS A 94 5.58 -10.99 4.71
C LYS A 94 6.32 -12.15 4.02
N THR A 95 7.40 -11.85 3.30
CA THR A 95 8.19 -12.87 2.58
C THR A 95 9.59 -13.01 3.14
N LYS A 96 10.40 -11.94 3.09
CA LYS A 96 11.84 -12.00 3.39
C LYS A 96 12.25 -10.90 4.36
N LEU A 97 13.14 -11.22 5.29
CA LEU A 97 13.77 -10.23 6.16
C LEU A 97 14.72 -9.35 5.33
N VAL A 98 14.45 -8.05 5.29
CA VAL A 98 15.24 -7.07 4.54
C VAL A 98 16.27 -6.41 5.45
N ALA A 99 15.83 -6.01 6.65
CA ALA A 99 16.69 -5.45 7.67
C ALA A 99 16.20 -5.87 9.05
N SER A 100 17.13 -6.10 9.96
CA SER A 100 16.81 -6.47 11.35
C SER A 100 17.27 -5.40 12.31
N ARG A 101 16.46 -5.17 13.34
CA ARG A 101 16.71 -4.24 14.44
C ARG A 101 17.14 -2.85 13.99
N VAL A 102 16.47 -2.33 12.96
CA VAL A 102 16.68 -0.96 12.49
C VAL A 102 15.83 0.01 13.27
N LYS A 103 16.34 1.23 13.47
CA LYS A 103 15.57 2.28 14.13
C LYS A 103 14.56 2.84 13.12
N ILE A 104 13.29 2.83 13.48
CA ILE A 104 12.21 3.44 12.71
C ILE A 104 11.76 4.72 13.42
N VAL A 105 11.36 5.69 12.62
CA VAL A 105 10.89 7.01 13.04
C VAL A 105 9.57 7.25 12.34
N GLN A 106 8.58 7.70 13.10
CA GLN A 106 7.29 8.14 12.60
C GLN A 106 7.29 9.67 12.46
N ALA A 107 6.68 10.18 11.40
CA ALA A 107 6.49 11.62 11.26
C ALA A 107 5.43 12.14 12.25
N THR A 108 5.62 13.38 12.74
CA THR A 108 4.76 13.97 13.78
C THR A 108 3.39 14.39 13.26
N ASP A 109 3.30 14.75 11.99
CA ASP A 109 2.10 15.34 11.36
C ASP A 109 1.19 14.28 10.72
N GLN A 110 1.69 13.06 10.47
CA GLN A 110 0.96 11.99 9.80
C GLN A 110 1.23 10.63 10.44
N ASN A 111 0.16 9.98 10.91
CA ASN A 111 0.24 8.72 11.65
C ASN A 111 0.74 7.52 10.83
N ASP A 112 0.81 7.63 9.50
CA ASP A 112 1.19 6.54 8.60
C ASP A 112 2.49 6.79 7.81
N SER A 113 3.20 7.88 8.11
CA SER A 113 4.48 8.22 7.47
C SER A 113 5.66 7.73 8.30
N PHE A 114 6.46 6.82 7.76
CA PHE A 114 7.61 6.23 8.44
C PHE A 114 8.90 6.38 7.66
N ALA A 115 10.00 6.46 8.40
CA ALA A 115 11.33 6.36 7.85
C ALA A 115 12.24 5.51 8.73
N VAL A 116 13.23 4.89 8.12
CA VAL A 116 14.17 4.00 8.81
C VAL A 116 15.58 4.54 8.74
N LEU A 117 16.24 4.56 9.89
CA LEU A 117 17.62 4.98 10.06
C LEU A 117 18.53 3.74 10.03
N LEU A 118 19.43 3.72 9.06
CA LEU A 118 20.36 2.61 8.85
C LEU A 118 21.68 3.10 8.26
N LYS A 119 22.72 2.26 8.31
CA LYS A 119 24.02 2.56 7.70
C LYS A 119 23.87 2.74 6.20
N GLU A 120 24.56 3.71 5.63
CA GLU A 120 24.51 4.01 4.19
C GLU A 120 24.79 2.77 3.32
N THR A 121 25.70 1.89 3.74
CA THR A 121 26.02 0.63 3.03
C THR A 121 24.86 -0.37 2.95
N LEU A 122 23.85 -0.25 3.81
CA LEU A 122 22.66 -1.10 3.82
C LEU A 122 21.47 -0.47 3.07
N SER A 123 21.58 0.80 2.66
CA SER A 123 20.53 1.55 1.96
C SER A 123 20.09 0.88 0.66
N GLN A 124 21.05 0.37 -0.11
CA GLN A 124 20.78 -0.30 -1.37
C GLN A 124 19.83 -1.48 -1.22
N LYS A 125 19.90 -2.22 -0.11
CA LYS A 125 19.01 -3.37 0.14
C LYS A 125 17.55 -2.94 0.34
N ILE A 126 17.33 -1.80 1.01
CA ILE A 126 16.00 -1.24 1.22
C ILE A 126 15.44 -0.73 -0.10
N VAL A 127 16.24 0.02 -0.88
CA VAL A 127 15.82 0.56 -2.17
C VAL A 127 15.50 -0.56 -3.18
N GLN A 128 16.33 -1.62 -3.23
CA GLN A 128 16.12 -2.75 -4.14
C GLN A 128 14.88 -3.59 -3.77
N ALA A 129 14.56 -3.70 -2.48
CA ALA A 129 13.43 -4.49 -2.02
C ALA A 129 12.06 -3.92 -2.43
N GLN A 130 12.01 -2.64 -2.85
CA GLN A 130 10.81 -1.92 -3.33
C GLN A 130 9.53 -2.29 -2.56
N GLY A 131 9.32 -1.59 -1.43
CA GLY A 131 8.17 -1.81 -0.55
C GLY A 131 6.80 -1.61 -1.22
N PRO A 132 5.72 -2.04 -0.53
CA PRO A 132 5.57 -1.76 0.90
C PRO A 132 6.13 -2.85 1.81
N PHE A 133 6.55 -2.46 3.01
CA PHE A 133 7.21 -3.32 4.00
C PHE A 133 6.25 -3.74 5.11
N PHE A 134 6.53 -4.86 5.77
CA PHE A 134 5.89 -5.24 7.03
C PHE A 134 6.90 -5.08 8.18
N ALA A 135 6.53 -4.34 9.22
CA ALA A 135 7.41 -4.04 10.34
C ALA A 135 7.00 -4.81 11.60
N ILE A 136 7.97 -5.38 12.33
CA ILE A 136 7.74 -6.04 13.62
C ILE A 136 8.51 -5.28 14.70
N VAL A 137 7.80 -4.78 15.70
CA VAL A 137 8.41 -4.09 16.85
C VAL A 137 9.27 -5.06 17.65
N GLN A 138 10.51 -4.65 17.91
CA GLN A 138 11.49 -5.39 18.68
C GLN A 138 11.67 -4.76 20.05
N ASN A 139 11.88 -5.59 21.07
CA ASN A 139 12.27 -5.10 22.38
C ASN A 139 13.66 -4.44 22.29
N PRO A 140 13.81 -3.15 22.63
CA PRO A 140 15.09 -2.47 22.53
C PRO A 140 16.13 -2.99 23.53
N LYS A 141 15.68 -3.59 24.65
CA LYS A 141 16.56 -4.12 25.70
C LYS A 141 17.08 -5.54 25.39
N GLN A 142 16.47 -6.24 24.44
CA GLN A 142 16.87 -7.60 24.08
C GLN A 142 18.05 -7.55 23.10
N LYS A 143 19.20 -8.11 23.49
CA LYS A 143 20.30 -8.42 22.56
C LYS A 143 19.87 -9.61 21.69
N SER A 144 20.30 -9.64 20.43
CA SER A 144 19.90 -10.66 19.45
C SER A 144 20.38 -12.07 19.84
N SER A 145 19.62 -12.74 20.68
CA SER A 145 19.56 -14.18 20.90
C SER A 145 18.15 -14.42 21.45
N GLU A 146 17.30 -15.25 20.89
CA GLU A 146 17.51 -16.61 20.43
C GLU A 146 16.80 -16.79 19.08
N ILE A 147 17.51 -17.32 18.08
CA ILE A 147 16.83 -17.99 16.99
C ILE A 147 16.23 -19.24 17.64
N PHE A 148 14.90 -19.27 17.83
CA PHE A 148 14.22 -20.55 17.99
C PHE A 148 14.47 -21.30 16.68
N THR A 149 15.54 -22.09 16.64
CA THR A 149 15.66 -23.14 15.64
C THR A 149 14.50 -24.05 15.92
N ASP A 150 13.49 -23.96 15.06
CA ASP A 150 12.33 -24.86 15.02
C ASP A 150 12.83 -26.26 14.61
N GLY A 151 13.64 -26.85 15.47
CA GLY A 151 13.86 -28.28 15.49
C GLY A 151 12.61 -28.86 16.09
N ALA A 152 11.67 -29.23 15.22
CA ALA A 152 10.40 -29.87 15.54
C ALA A 152 10.57 -30.92 16.65
N LYS A 153 10.37 -30.49 17.90
CA LYS A 153 10.37 -31.41 19.03
C LYS A 153 8.99 -32.06 19.02
N LYS A 154 8.89 -33.20 18.35
CA LYS A 154 7.71 -34.07 18.32
C LYS A 154 7.24 -34.29 19.77
N ILE A 155 6.16 -33.64 20.15
CA ILE A 155 5.51 -33.86 21.45
C ILE A 155 4.71 -35.16 21.31
N THR A 156 5.27 -36.28 21.77
CA THR A 156 4.52 -37.52 21.93
C THR A 156 3.67 -37.40 23.19
N ILE A 157 2.36 -37.27 23.03
CA ILE A 157 1.40 -37.31 24.13
C ILE A 157 1.16 -38.80 24.44
N ASN A 158 1.69 -39.27 25.57
CA ASN A 158 1.33 -40.59 26.09
C ASN A 158 0.07 -40.44 26.92
N TYR A 159 -1.02 -41.05 26.45
CA TYR A 159 -2.22 -41.24 27.27
C TYR A 159 -1.94 -42.40 28.23
N GLN A 160 -1.92 -42.12 29.54
CA GLN A 160 -2.02 -43.18 30.55
C GLN A 160 -3.48 -43.61 30.62
N ASN A 161 -3.70 -44.92 30.44
CA ASN A 161 -4.98 -45.60 30.56
C ASN A 161 -5.20 -46.00 32.03
#